data_AF-A0A535L003-F1
#
_entry.id   AF-A0A535L003-F1
#
_cell.length_a   1.000
_cell.length_b   1.000
_cell.length_c   1.000
_cell.angle_alpha   90.00
_cell.angle_beta   90.00
_cell.angle_gamma   90.00
#
_symmetry.space_group_name_H-M   'P 1'
#
loop_
_entity.id
_entity.type
_entity.pdbx_description
1 polymer ?
#
loop_
_entity_poly.entity_id
_entity_poly.type
_entity_poly.pdbx_seq_one_letter_code
_entity_poly.pdbx_strand_id
1 'polypeptide(L)'
;MLEFSRVGAEVGATTATLQKTRTLGAYFRALDSDDDLRLAAIFMSGRAFGPAKRQTLGLGWRQINKTVTTLSGRTEEELGEIWRKHSDLGDWAGEALEGRTEG
;
A
#
# COMPACT_ATOMS: atom_id res chain seq x y z
N MET A 1 -2.36 4.63 9.91
CA MET A 1 -2.30 3.77 8.70
C MET A 1 -3.49 3.98 7.76
N LEU A 2 -4.74 4.04 8.25
CA LEU A 2 -5.91 4.33 7.41
C LEU A 2 -5.80 5.67 6.66
N GLU A 3 -5.41 6.74 7.35
CA GLU A 3 -5.26 8.06 6.72
C GLU A 3 -4.16 8.08 5.65
N PHE A 4 -3.03 7.42 5.91
CA PHE A 4 -1.97 7.23 4.93
C PHE A 4 -2.49 6.58 3.64
N SER A 5 -3.23 5.46 3.77
CA SER A 5 -3.78 4.74 2.61
C SER A 5 -4.79 5.59 1.85
N ARG A 6 -5.66 6.32 2.56
CA ARG A 6 -6.64 7.24 1.96
C ARG A 6 -5.96 8.35 1.14
N VAL A 7 -4.93 8.99 1.72
CA VAL A 7 -4.15 10.02 1.04
C VAL A 7 -3.44 9.44 -0.19
N GLY A 8 -2.90 8.23 -0.08
CA GLY A 8 -2.26 7.53 -1.20
C GLY A 8 -3.25 7.28 -2.35
N ALA A 9 -4.46 6.81 -2.04
CA ALA A 9 -5.52 6.61 -3.02
C ALA A 9 -5.94 7.93 -3.70
N GLU A 10 -6.10 9.02 -2.93
CA GLU A 10 -6.44 10.35 -3.48
C GLU A 10 -5.36 10.86 -4.45
N VAL A 11 -4.09 10.72 -4.07
CA VAL A 11 -2.93 11.11 -4.89
C VAL A 11 -2.83 10.25 -6.16
N GLY A 12 -3.12 8.95 -6.05
CA GLY A 12 -3.13 8.00 -7.17
C GLY A 12 -4.27 8.25 -8.15
N ALA A 13 -5.42 8.73 -7.67
CA ALA A 13 -6.63 8.97 -8.47
C ALA A 13 -6.60 10.24 -9.34
N THR A 14 -5.58 11.08 -9.21
CA THR A 14 -5.45 12.32 -9.99
C THR A 14 -4.16 12.34 -10.80
N THR A 15 -4.15 13.05 -11.93
CA THR A 15 -2.93 13.36 -12.70
C THR A 15 -2.42 14.77 -12.44
N ALA A 16 -3.20 15.62 -11.74
CA ALA A 16 -2.86 17.02 -11.53
C ALA A 16 -1.77 17.19 -10.45
N THR A 17 -0.55 17.54 -10.87
CA THR A 17 0.60 17.72 -9.96
C THR A 17 0.33 18.69 -8.81
N LEU A 18 -0.33 19.82 -9.08
CA LEU A 18 -0.67 20.80 -8.03
C LEU A 18 -1.67 20.25 -7.01
N GLN A 19 -2.57 19.36 -7.42
CA GLN A 19 -3.48 18.69 -6.47
C GLN A 19 -2.68 17.72 -5.61
N LYS A 20 -1.83 16.86 -6.20
CA LYS A 20 -0.96 15.94 -5.46
C LYS A 20 -0.12 16.67 -4.42
N THR A 21 0.51 17.79 -4.80
CA THR A 21 1.33 18.60 -3.90
C THR A 21 0.51 19.17 -2.74
N ARG A 22 -0.71 19.65 -3.00
CA ARG A 22 -1.60 20.17 -1.94
C ARG A 22 -2.02 19.07 -0.96
N THR A 23 -2.47 17.92 -1.47
CA THR A 23 -2.91 16.77 -0.66
C THR A 23 -1.76 16.23 0.19
N LEU A 24 -0.60 15.95 -0.41
CA LEU A 24 0.58 15.48 0.33
C LEU A 24 1.08 16.52 1.34
N GLY A 25 1.12 17.80 0.97
CA GLY A 25 1.57 18.87 1.87
C GLY A 25 0.64 19.07 3.06
N ALA A 26 -0.67 18.91 2.88
CA ALA A 26 -1.63 18.95 3.99
C ALA A 26 -1.43 17.76 4.93
N TYR A 27 -1.31 16.55 4.37
CA TYR A 27 -1.06 15.34 5.15
C TYR A 27 0.26 15.42 5.95
N PHE A 28 1.37 15.82 5.32
CA PHE A 28 2.66 15.92 5.99
C PHE A 28 2.70 16.93 7.13
N ARG A 29 1.96 18.04 7.02
CA ARG A 29 1.86 19.03 8.10
C ARG A 29 1.05 18.54 9.30
N ALA A 30 0.19 17.55 9.10
CA ALA A 30 -0.66 16.99 10.15
C ALA A 30 -0.01 15.82 10.91
N LEU A 31 1.22 15.42 10.54
CA LEU A 31 1.93 14.35 11.23
C LEU A 31 2.61 14.89 12.50
N ASP A 32 2.45 14.15 13.60
CA ASP A 32 2.89 14.57 14.94
C ASP A 32 4.39 14.42 15.16
N SER A 33 5.08 13.60 14.35
CA SER A 33 6.50 13.31 14.52
C SER A 33 7.29 13.39 13.21
N ASP A 34 8.55 13.81 13.32
CA ASP A 34 9.50 13.83 12.20
C ASP A 34 9.78 12.43 11.66
N ASP A 35 9.71 11.40 12.51
CA ASP A 35 9.88 10.02 12.09
C ASP A 35 8.72 9.51 11.24
N ASP A 36 7.48 9.84 11.63
CA ASP A 36 6.30 9.52 10.82
C ASP A 36 6.32 10.27 9.50
N LEU A 37 6.72 11.55 9.51
CA LEU A 37 6.93 12.33 8.30
C LEU A 37 7.94 11.67 7.36
N ARG A 38 9.09 11.27 7.90
CA ARG A 38 10.15 10.62 7.12
C ARG A 38 9.68 9.29 6.53
N LEU A 39 8.99 8.46 7.31
CA LEU A 39 8.43 7.18 6.85
C LEU A 39 7.35 7.39 5.78
N ALA A 40 6.43 8.32 6.02
CA ALA A 40 5.37 8.65 5.08
C ALA A 40 5.92 9.12 3.73
N ALA A 41 6.91 10.02 3.74
CA ALA A 41 7.55 10.51 2.53
C ALA A 41 8.26 9.38 1.74
N ILE A 42 8.91 8.45 2.43
CA ILE A 42 9.55 7.28 1.81
C ILE A 42 8.49 6.40 1.13
N PHE A 43 7.43 6.02 1.85
CA PHE A 43 6.42 5.10 1.31
C PHE A 43 5.58 5.74 0.20
N MET A 44 5.22 7.02 0.30
CA MET A 44 4.50 7.74 -0.77
C MET A 44 5.32 7.86 -2.05
N SER A 45 6.64 7.71 -1.99
CA SER A 45 7.52 7.65 -3.17
C SER A 45 7.61 6.26 -3.81
N GLY A 46 6.87 5.26 -3.30
CA GLY A 46 6.89 3.88 -3.78
C GLY A 46 8.15 3.11 -3.37
N ARG A 47 8.83 3.53 -2.30
CA ARG A 47 10.09 2.93 -1.83
C ARG A 47 9.90 2.30 -0.46
N ALA A 48 10.50 1.13 -0.24
CA ALA A 48 10.51 0.48 1.07
C ALA A 48 11.55 1.08 2.05
N PHE A 49 12.61 1.68 1.51
CA PHE A 49 13.70 2.25 2.30
C PHE A 49 14.10 3.63 1.79
N GLY A 50 14.56 4.46 2.72
CA GLY A 50 15.11 5.78 2.42
C GLY A 50 16.44 5.70 1.64
N PRO A 51 16.86 6.81 1.00
CA PRO A 51 18.00 6.83 0.09
C PRO A 51 19.35 6.46 0.75
N ALA A 52 19.49 6.71 2.06
CA ALA A 52 20.70 6.35 2.80
C ALA A 52 20.87 4.83 2.98
N LYS A 53 19.80 4.05 2.81
CA LYS A 53 19.79 2.61 3.05
C LYS A 53 19.73 1.86 1.71
N ARG A 54 20.87 1.36 1.25
CA ARG A 54 20.98 0.51 0.06
C ARG A 54 20.57 -0.93 0.38
N GLN A 55 19.28 -1.14 0.61
CA GLN A 55 18.71 -2.47 0.82
C GLN A 55 17.53 -2.68 -0.13
N THR A 56 17.32 -3.95 -0.50
CA THR A 56 16.14 -4.40 -1.24
C THR A 56 15.26 -5.16 -0.27
N LEU A 57 13.94 -4.93 -0.32
CA LEU A 57 13.00 -5.57 0.61
C LEU A 57 12.98 -7.10 0.43
N GLY A 58 13.30 -7.58 -0.77
CA GLY A 58 13.38 -9.02 -1.08
C GLY A 58 12.01 -9.71 -1.17
N LEU A 59 10.92 -8.97 -1.02
CA LEU A 59 9.56 -9.48 -1.13
C LEU A 59 9.10 -9.41 -2.59
N GLY A 60 8.97 -10.57 -3.21
CA GLY A 60 8.39 -10.73 -4.54
C GLY A 60 7.01 -11.38 -4.49
N TRP A 61 6.39 -11.48 -5.66
CA TRP A 61 5.06 -12.08 -5.87
C TRP A 61 4.83 -13.37 -5.08
N ARG A 62 5.74 -14.35 -5.16
CA ARG A 62 5.57 -15.65 -4.47
C ARG A 62 5.40 -15.50 -2.96
N GLN A 63 6.17 -14.62 -2.33
CA GLN A 63 6.11 -14.44 -0.88
C GLN A 63 4.82 -13.72 -0.46
N ILE A 64 4.41 -12.72 -1.24
CA ILE A 64 3.18 -11.97 -0.99
C ILE A 64 1.97 -12.89 -1.21
N ASN A 65 1.93 -13.62 -2.33
CA ASN A 65 0.87 -14.55 -2.66
C ASN A 65 0.70 -15.60 -1.56
N LYS A 66 1.79 -16.28 -1.14
CA LYS A 66 1.74 -17.26 -0.05
C LYS A 66 1.18 -16.66 1.25
N THR A 67 1.59 -15.44 1.58
CA THR A 67 1.16 -14.76 2.80
C THR A 67 -0.34 -14.43 2.75
N VAL A 68 -0.81 -13.86 1.63
CA VAL A 68 -2.23 -13.54 1.45
C VAL A 68 -3.07 -14.81 1.40
N THR A 69 -2.65 -15.88 0.73
CA THR A 69 -3.36 -17.17 0.76
C THR A 69 -3.48 -17.69 2.19
N THR A 70 -2.39 -17.64 2.96
CA THR A 70 -2.38 -18.12 4.35
C THR A 70 -3.30 -17.30 5.25
N LEU A 71 -3.23 -15.96 5.16
CA LEU A 71 -4.02 -15.06 6.01
C LEU A 71 -5.48 -14.99 5.60
N SER A 72 -5.76 -15.06 4.29
CA SER A 72 -7.13 -15.05 3.79
C SER A 72 -7.85 -16.34 4.15
N GLY A 73 -7.20 -17.51 4.16
CA GLY A 73 -7.89 -18.79 4.29
C GLY A 73 -8.84 -19.09 3.11
N ARG A 74 -8.62 -18.45 1.97
CA ARG A 74 -9.36 -18.68 0.71
C ARG A 74 -8.70 -19.76 -0.13
N THR A 75 -9.47 -20.41 -0.99
CA THR A 75 -8.92 -21.39 -1.94
C THR A 75 -8.15 -20.69 -3.06
N GLU A 76 -7.31 -21.45 -3.77
CA GLU A 76 -6.59 -20.92 -4.93
C GLU A 76 -7.54 -20.49 -6.06
N GLU A 77 -8.69 -21.16 -6.20
CA GLU A 77 -9.72 -20.80 -7.18
C GLU A 77 -10.35 -19.43 -6.86
N GLU A 78 -10.76 -19.21 -5.61
CA GLU A 78 -11.31 -17.92 -5.15
C GLU A 78 -10.29 -16.79 -5.34
N LEU A 79 -9.02 -17.03 -4.98
CA LEU A 79 -7.95 -16.02 -5.16
C LEU A 79 -7.66 -15.76 -6.64
N GLY A 80 -7.80 -16.78 -7.50
CA GLY A 80 -7.68 -16.65 -8.95
C GLY A 80 -8.80 -15.82 -9.58
N GLU A 81 -10.02 -15.92 -9.07
CA GLU A 81 -11.15 -15.08 -9.48
C GLU A 81 -10.93 -13.61 -9.14
N ILE A 82 -10.50 -13.33 -7.90
CA ILE A 82 -10.17 -11.97 -7.45
C ILE A 82 -9.02 -11.40 -8.31
N TRP A 83 -8.00 -12.21 -8.63
CA TRP A 83 -6.89 -11.75 -9.46
C TRP A 83 -7.35 -11.33 -10.87
N ARG A 84 -8.22 -12.12 -11.50
CA ARG A 84 -8.79 -11.80 -12.82
C ARG A 84 -9.60 -10.51 -12.81
N LYS A 85 -10.24 -10.17 -11.69
CA LYS A 85 -11.02 -8.94 -11.52
C LYS A 85 -10.14 -7.69 -11.48
N HIS A 86 -9.01 -7.75 -10.80
CA HIS A 86 -8.20 -6.55 -10.49
C HIS A 86 -6.95 -6.42 -11.35
N SER A 87 -6.26 -7.52 -11.65
CA SER A 87 -4.93 -7.52 -12.31
C SER A 87 -3.88 -6.62 -11.63
N ASP A 88 -4.14 -6.20 -10.39
CA ASP A 88 -3.27 -5.42 -9.53
C ASP A 88 -3.12 -6.16 -8.19
N LEU A 89 -1.88 -6.18 -7.67
CA LEU A 89 -1.56 -6.91 -6.44
C LEU A 89 -2.14 -6.26 -5.19
N GLY A 90 -2.22 -4.93 -5.15
CA GLY A 90 -2.77 -4.19 -4.02
C GLY A 90 -4.27 -4.41 -3.90
N ASP A 91 -4.99 -4.21 -5.01
CA ASP A 91 -6.45 -4.41 -5.04
C ASP A 91 -6.83 -5.88 -4.84
N TRP A 92 -6.06 -6.79 -5.43
CA TRP A 92 -6.21 -8.23 -5.17
C TRP A 92 -6.04 -8.57 -3.69
N ALA A 93 -4.97 -8.08 -3.04
CA ALA A 93 -4.72 -8.36 -1.62
C ALA A 93 -5.78 -7.71 -0.72
N GLY A 94 -6.27 -6.52 -1.08
CA GLY A 94 -7.34 -5.82 -0.38
C GLY A 94 -8.63 -6.66 -0.32
N GLU A 95 -9.14 -7.08 -1.48
CA GLU A 95 -10.34 -7.93 -1.55
C GLU A 95 -10.07 -9.33 -0.94
N ALA A 96 -8.89 -9.89 -1.17
CA ALA A 96 -8.47 -11.17 -0.61
C ALA A 96 -8.35 -11.17 0.92
N LEU A 97 -8.29 -10.01 1.58
CA LEU A 97 -8.20 -9.91 3.05
C LEU A 97 -9.41 -9.22 3.69
N GLU A 98 -10.37 -8.75 2.89
CA GLU A 98 -11.56 -8.06 3.38
C GLU A 98 -12.35 -8.91 4.40
N GLY A 99 -12.63 -8.32 5.57
CA GLY A 99 -13.33 -8.98 6.67
C GLY A 99 -12.54 -10.10 7.37
N ARG A 100 -11.23 -10.24 7.12
CA ARG A 100 -10.38 -11.33 7.67
C ARG A 100 -9.12 -10.85 8.38
N THR A 101 -8.98 -9.54 8.59
CA THR A 101 -7.83 -8.90 9.27
C THR A 101 -8.18 -8.32 10.65
N GLU A 102 -9.40 -8.55 11.13
CA GLU A 102 -9.83 -8.21 12.50
C GLU A 102 -9.42 -9.35 13.44
N GLY A 103 -8.17 -9.33 13.90
CA GLY A 103 -7.60 -10.25 14.88
C GLY A 103 -6.78 -9.52 15.92
#